data_AF-A0A6J7AI26-F1
#
_entry.id   AF-A0A6J7AI26-F1
#
_cell.length_a   1.000
_cell.length_b   1.000
_cell.length_c   1.000
_cell.angle_alpha   90.00
_cell.angle_beta   90.00
_cell.angle_gamma   90.00
#
_symmetry.space_group_name_H-M   'P 1'
#
loop_
_entity.id
_entity.type
_entity.pdbx_description
1 polymer ?
#
loop_
_entity_poly.entity_id
_entity_poly.type
_entity_poly.pdbx_seq_one_letter_code
_entity_poly.pdbx_strand_id
1 'polypeptide(L)'
;MGLPTYTPMDAAVPDGVIVVERATTPQDLGPKLNRTAADVVRFLMQHGEMVTATQSLTDDMIELFCAEIGASIRLVDPGQEQEIELLKLLDVEEDIDDDTYETYPERAPVVTVMGHVDHGKTKLLDQIRNANVVAGEAGGITQHIGAYQVVRDGRAITFIDTPGHEAFTAMRARGADATDIVILVVAADDGVMPQTIEALNHAKAAQVPIVVAINKIDRDQADPQRVMTQLAERGLVPEQWGGDTIMIEVSALQNFGIDDLLDNVLVVADLENLRAPLTGRAQGVVLEAHLDIGRGSVATVLVQKGTLKVGDPLVAGSAWGRVRALINDQGEQIKVAPPSTPVQVLGLSDVAGAGDRFVVAPNEKVGSKVAGIREHWKRVASLARDAHAMAGGAKLEDIFDQIKAGETATLNVVIKADVTGSLEALTDSLRRLERPDVKVAFIHRGVGGITKSDIELAATSNATLIGFNVRPDRNARALAELQKVEIRNYEIIYQVIEDVQNAMLGLLAPVYEEIVTGDAEVREIFSVPRVGRVAGCMVLNGTIGRGSKVRFLRDGTIIWKGEISSLRRGKDDVREVHAGFECGIGLSDFQDLRSGDIIETFDLREVPRS
;
A
#
# COMPACT_ATOMS: atom_id res chain seq x y z
N MET A 1 -10.12 -1.88 -45.27
CA MET A 1 -10.91 -1.41 -44.11
C MET A 1 -12.35 -1.23 -44.58
N GLY A 2 -13.26 -2.07 -44.10
CA GLY A 2 -14.69 -1.87 -44.35
C GLY A 2 -15.15 -0.58 -43.68
N LEU A 3 -16.08 0.14 -44.33
CA LEU A 3 -16.74 1.29 -43.72
C LEU A 3 -17.40 0.85 -42.39
N PRO A 4 -17.28 1.60 -41.29
CA PRO A 4 -17.98 1.28 -40.05
C PRO A 4 -19.49 1.22 -40.36
N THR A 5 -20.07 0.06 -40.09
CA THR A 5 -21.50 -0.18 -40.28
C THR A 5 -22.21 0.43 -39.07
N TYR A 6 -22.72 1.64 -39.22
CA TYR A 6 -23.45 2.32 -38.15
C TYR A 6 -24.81 1.67 -37.91
N THR A 7 -25.24 1.65 -36.66
CA THR A 7 -26.58 1.16 -36.33
C THR A 7 -27.63 2.21 -36.75
N PRO A 8 -28.72 1.83 -37.43
CA PRO A 8 -29.82 2.75 -37.73
C PRO A 8 -30.40 3.40 -36.46
N MET A 9 -30.83 4.66 -36.53
CA MET A 9 -31.38 5.40 -35.36
C MET A 9 -32.66 4.78 -34.79
N ASP A 10 -33.34 3.94 -35.57
CA ASP A 10 -34.56 3.18 -35.24
C ASP A 10 -34.27 1.79 -34.61
N ALA A 11 -33.01 1.48 -34.31
CA ALA A 11 -32.67 0.20 -33.69
C ALA A 11 -33.20 0.10 -32.26
N ALA A 12 -33.91 -1.01 -32.01
CA ALA A 12 -34.53 -1.32 -30.73
C ALA A 12 -33.52 -1.26 -29.58
N VAL A 13 -33.88 -0.49 -28.56
CA VAL A 13 -33.17 -0.40 -27.29
C VAL A 13 -33.66 -1.55 -26.42
N PRO A 14 -32.79 -2.24 -25.67
CA PRO A 14 -33.23 -3.31 -24.79
C PRO A 14 -34.25 -2.80 -23.76
N ASP A 15 -35.36 -3.53 -23.60
CA ASP A 15 -36.38 -3.21 -22.61
C ASP A 15 -35.90 -3.60 -21.20
N GLY A 16 -35.94 -2.65 -20.25
CA GLY A 16 -35.60 -2.86 -18.84
C GLY A 16 -34.35 -2.12 -18.37
N VAL A 17 -33.98 -2.33 -17.10
CA VAL A 17 -32.76 -1.74 -16.52
C VAL A 17 -31.56 -2.56 -16.98
N ILE A 18 -30.71 -1.97 -17.81
CA ILE A 18 -29.50 -2.60 -18.34
C ILE A 18 -28.35 -2.38 -17.36
N VAL A 19 -27.70 -3.46 -16.94
CA VAL A 19 -26.58 -3.38 -16.01
C VAL A 19 -25.28 -3.18 -16.79
N VAL A 20 -24.60 -2.10 -16.49
CA VAL A 20 -23.37 -1.69 -17.17
C VAL A 20 -22.25 -1.59 -16.14
N GLU A 21 -21.12 -2.23 -16.43
CA GLU A 21 -19.95 -2.17 -15.56
C GLU A 21 -19.26 -0.80 -15.71
N ARG A 22 -18.82 -0.22 -14.60
CA ARG A 22 -17.99 0.99 -14.62
C ARG A 22 -16.68 0.73 -15.36
N ALA A 23 -16.09 1.78 -15.93
CA ALA A 23 -14.86 1.68 -16.73
C ALA A 23 -14.94 0.72 -17.93
N THR A 24 -16.16 0.40 -18.40
CA THR A 24 -16.37 -0.39 -19.61
C THR A 24 -15.85 0.35 -20.85
N THR A 25 -15.50 -0.40 -21.89
CA THR A 25 -15.04 0.18 -23.15
C THR A 25 -16.22 0.38 -24.11
N PRO A 26 -16.13 1.31 -25.09
CA PRO A 26 -17.12 1.41 -26.17
C PRO A 26 -17.37 0.08 -26.90
N GLN A 27 -16.37 -0.79 -26.96
CA GLN A 27 -16.45 -2.13 -27.56
C GLN A 27 -17.35 -3.07 -26.77
N ASP A 28 -17.39 -2.94 -25.44
CA ASP A 28 -18.21 -3.77 -24.56
C ASP A 28 -19.58 -3.13 -24.27
N LEU A 29 -19.65 -1.80 -24.24
CA LEU A 29 -20.88 -1.03 -24.02
C LEU A 29 -21.84 -1.09 -25.22
N GLY A 30 -21.31 -0.95 -26.44
CA GLY A 30 -22.12 -0.93 -27.66
C GLY A 30 -23.03 -2.16 -27.77
N PRO A 31 -22.49 -3.40 -27.73
CA PRO A 31 -23.29 -4.62 -27.82
C PRO A 31 -24.36 -4.74 -26.74
N LYS A 32 -24.11 -4.28 -25.51
CA LYS A 32 -25.09 -4.30 -24.41
C LYS A 32 -26.31 -3.41 -24.69
N LEU A 33 -26.14 -2.38 -25.51
CA LEU A 33 -27.18 -1.40 -25.87
C LEU A 33 -27.74 -1.61 -27.28
N ASN A 34 -27.45 -2.75 -27.93
CA ASN A 34 -27.73 -3.00 -29.34
C ASN A 34 -27.18 -1.90 -30.26
N ARG A 35 -25.95 -1.44 -30.00
CA ARG A 35 -25.21 -0.46 -30.81
C ARG A 35 -23.82 -0.99 -31.15
N THR A 36 -23.14 -0.33 -32.08
CA THR A 36 -21.74 -0.64 -32.38
C THR A 36 -20.80 0.23 -31.55
N ALA A 37 -19.57 -0.22 -31.35
CA ALA A 37 -18.52 0.58 -30.70
C ALA A 37 -18.28 1.92 -31.42
N ALA A 38 -18.48 1.94 -32.75
CA ALA A 38 -18.36 3.14 -33.55
C ALA A 38 -19.46 4.18 -33.26
N ASP A 39 -20.66 3.73 -32.88
CA ASP A 39 -21.78 4.62 -32.51
C ASP A 39 -21.48 5.32 -31.18
N VAL A 40 -20.95 4.58 -30.20
CA VAL A 40 -20.54 5.09 -28.88
C VAL A 40 -19.42 6.14 -29.03
N VAL A 41 -18.35 5.79 -29.75
CA VAL A 41 -17.20 6.68 -29.97
C VAL A 41 -17.63 7.96 -30.70
N ARG A 42 -18.47 7.83 -31.74
CA ARG A 42 -18.96 8.99 -32.49
C ARG A 42 -19.80 9.94 -31.63
N PHE A 43 -20.69 9.41 -30.79
CA PHE A 43 -21.53 10.23 -29.93
C PHE A 43 -20.70 11.03 -28.92
N LEU A 44 -19.74 10.37 -28.27
CA LEU A 44 -18.84 11.01 -27.31
C LEU A 44 -17.98 12.09 -27.99
N MET A 45 -17.48 11.82 -29.20
CA MET A 45 -16.77 12.82 -30.00
C MET A 45 -17.63 14.05 -30.34
N GLN A 46 -18.93 13.87 -30.61
CA GLN A 46 -19.85 14.98 -30.88
C GLN A 46 -20.10 15.85 -29.63
N HIS A 47 -19.96 15.28 -28.44
CA HIS A 47 -20.12 15.96 -27.16
C HIS A 47 -18.80 16.47 -26.56
N GLY A 48 -17.71 16.43 -27.34
CA GLY A 48 -16.40 16.99 -26.96
C GLY A 48 -15.44 16.01 -26.29
N GLU A 49 -15.84 14.75 -26.13
CA GLU A 49 -15.03 13.70 -25.49
C GLU A 49 -14.35 12.82 -26.54
N MET A 50 -13.03 12.88 -26.64
CA MET A 50 -12.25 12.03 -27.56
C MET A 50 -11.84 10.73 -26.87
N VAL A 51 -12.52 9.64 -27.21
CA VAL A 51 -12.23 8.29 -26.70
C VAL A 51 -11.97 7.30 -27.82
N THR A 52 -11.14 6.30 -27.56
CA THR A 52 -10.91 5.17 -28.50
C THR A 52 -11.79 3.97 -28.13
N ALA A 53 -12.01 3.05 -29.07
CA ALA A 53 -12.95 1.92 -28.87
C ALA A 53 -12.57 0.98 -27.70
N THR A 54 -11.30 0.96 -27.30
CA THR A 54 -10.76 0.12 -26.22
C THR A 54 -10.45 0.90 -24.94
N GLN A 55 -10.73 2.20 -24.91
CA GLN A 55 -10.50 3.04 -23.74
C GLN A 55 -11.67 2.94 -22.78
N SER A 56 -11.40 2.81 -21.50
CA SER A 56 -12.42 2.84 -20.45
C SER A 56 -13.15 4.18 -20.40
N LEU A 57 -14.48 4.12 -20.32
CA LEU A 57 -15.35 5.28 -20.20
C LEU A 57 -15.57 5.67 -18.73
N THR A 58 -15.76 6.96 -18.46
CA THR A 58 -16.19 7.44 -17.15
C THR A 58 -17.70 7.24 -16.95
N ASP A 59 -18.16 7.20 -15.70
CA ASP A 59 -19.58 7.06 -15.35
C ASP A 59 -20.44 8.11 -16.09
N ASP A 60 -19.99 9.37 -16.12
CA ASP A 60 -20.66 10.47 -16.83
C ASP A 60 -20.79 10.20 -18.34
N MET A 61 -19.75 9.64 -18.99
CA MET A 61 -19.79 9.32 -20.43
C MET A 61 -20.79 8.20 -20.73
N ILE A 62 -20.86 7.19 -19.85
CA ILE A 62 -21.78 6.06 -19.99
C ILE A 62 -23.22 6.54 -19.81
N GLU A 63 -23.49 7.33 -18.76
CA GLU A 63 -24.82 7.90 -18.50
C GLU A 63 -25.28 8.81 -19.64
N LEU A 64 -24.39 9.67 -20.15
CA LEU A 64 -24.71 10.57 -21.25
C LEU A 64 -25.11 9.83 -22.53
N PHE A 65 -24.39 8.76 -22.89
CA PHE A 65 -24.73 7.94 -24.06
C PHE A 65 -26.04 7.16 -23.86
N CYS A 66 -26.28 6.64 -22.66
CA CYS A 66 -27.49 5.88 -22.37
C CYS A 66 -28.75 6.76 -22.32
N ALA A 67 -28.61 8.00 -21.83
CA ALA A 67 -29.68 8.99 -21.83
C ALA A 67 -30.14 9.36 -23.26
N GLU A 68 -29.21 9.50 -24.21
CA GLU A 68 -29.55 9.79 -25.62
C GLU A 68 -30.35 8.65 -26.27
N ILE A 69 -29.98 7.41 -25.94
CA ILE A 69 -30.64 6.22 -26.50
C ILE A 69 -31.95 5.92 -25.76
N GLY A 70 -32.18 6.51 -24.59
CA GLY A 70 -33.35 6.23 -23.75
C GLY A 70 -33.25 4.88 -23.02
N ALA A 71 -32.03 4.39 -22.78
CA ALA A 71 -31.78 3.18 -22.02
C ALA A 71 -31.69 3.51 -20.52
N SER A 72 -32.53 2.87 -19.69
CA SER A 72 -32.35 2.89 -18.23
C SER A 72 -31.18 2.00 -17.85
N ILE A 73 -30.16 2.55 -17.21
CA ILE A 73 -28.99 1.78 -16.78
C ILE A 73 -28.84 1.73 -15.26
N ARG A 74 -28.20 0.66 -14.79
CA ARG A 74 -27.65 0.55 -13.43
C ARG A 74 -26.15 0.34 -13.56
N LEU A 75 -25.36 1.32 -13.15
CA LEU A 75 -23.92 1.20 -13.07
C LEU A 75 -23.54 0.28 -11.91
N VAL A 76 -22.67 -0.68 -12.18
CA VAL A 76 -22.14 -1.63 -11.19
C VAL A 76 -20.62 -1.68 -11.30
N ASP A 77 -19.94 -2.00 -10.22
CA ASP A 77 -18.48 -2.18 -10.28
C ASP A 77 -18.13 -3.40 -11.17
N PRO A 78 -16.97 -3.39 -11.85
CA PRO A 78 -16.55 -4.52 -12.69
C PRO A 78 -16.60 -5.84 -11.93
N GLY A 79 -17.29 -6.84 -12.48
CA GLY A 79 -17.46 -8.16 -11.85
C GLY A 79 -18.56 -8.25 -10.78
N GLN A 80 -19.27 -7.16 -10.47
CA GLN A 80 -20.36 -7.18 -9.47
C GLN A 80 -21.55 -8.04 -9.93
N GLU A 81 -21.90 -8.07 -11.22
CA GLU A 81 -22.93 -9.00 -11.74
C GLU A 81 -22.55 -10.47 -11.52
N GLN A 82 -21.28 -10.78 -11.72
CA GLN A 82 -20.75 -12.13 -11.54
C GLN A 82 -20.75 -12.49 -10.06
N GLU A 83 -20.38 -11.56 -9.18
CA GLU A 83 -20.45 -11.77 -7.74
C GLU A 83 -21.90 -11.99 -7.28
N ILE A 84 -22.88 -11.24 -7.82
CA ILE A 84 -24.31 -11.47 -7.56
C ILE A 84 -24.74 -12.88 -8.03
N GLU A 85 -24.29 -13.33 -9.22
CA GLU A 85 -24.57 -14.69 -9.70
C GLU A 85 -23.95 -15.76 -8.79
N LEU A 86 -22.71 -15.54 -8.33
CA LEU A 86 -22.03 -16.44 -7.39
C LEU A 86 -22.72 -16.48 -6.03
N LEU A 87 -23.21 -15.34 -5.52
CA LEU A 87 -23.99 -15.25 -4.28
C LEU A 87 -25.33 -15.98 -4.40
N LYS A 88 -25.99 -15.88 -5.56
CA LYS A 88 -27.19 -16.69 -5.87
C LYS A 88 -26.88 -18.19 -5.88
N LEU A 89 -25.73 -18.60 -6.41
CA LEU A 89 -25.29 -20.01 -6.34
C LEU A 89 -25.03 -20.46 -4.89
N LEU A 90 -24.54 -19.56 -4.04
CA LEU A 90 -24.39 -19.80 -2.60
C LEU A 90 -25.72 -19.71 -1.84
N ASP A 91 -26.80 -19.36 -2.54
CA ASP A 91 -28.17 -19.25 -2.02
C ASP A 91 -28.22 -18.27 -0.84
N VAL A 92 -27.59 -17.12 -1.04
CA VAL A 92 -27.62 -15.97 -0.13
C VAL A 92 -28.84 -15.13 -0.49
N GLU A 93 -29.79 -15.01 0.43
CA GLU A 93 -30.95 -14.11 0.29
C GLU A 93 -30.49 -12.66 0.59
N GLU A 94 -30.78 -11.74 -0.33
CA GLU A 94 -30.36 -10.32 -0.24
C GLU A 94 -31.37 -9.41 0.48
N ASP A 95 -32.65 -9.82 0.57
CA ASP A 95 -33.70 -8.98 1.14
C ASP A 95 -34.02 -9.43 2.58
N ILE A 96 -33.69 -8.57 3.56
CA ILE A 96 -34.24 -8.65 4.91
C ILE A 96 -35.28 -7.55 5.00
N ASP A 97 -36.56 -7.90 5.04
CA ASP A 97 -37.61 -6.93 5.37
C ASP A 97 -37.38 -6.40 6.80
N ASP A 98 -37.62 -5.10 7.02
CA ASP A 98 -37.47 -4.44 8.32
C ASP A 98 -38.26 -5.19 9.43
N ASP A 99 -39.46 -5.68 9.10
CA ASP A 99 -40.29 -6.49 9.99
C ASP A 99 -39.60 -7.79 10.44
N THR A 100 -38.75 -8.37 9.60
CA THR A 100 -38.00 -9.60 9.93
C THR A 100 -36.78 -9.27 10.79
N TYR A 101 -36.15 -8.12 10.58
CA TYR A 101 -34.99 -7.69 11.35
C TYR A 101 -35.30 -7.49 12.84
N GLU A 102 -36.46 -6.90 13.17
CA GLU A 102 -36.88 -6.71 14.56
C GLU A 102 -37.11 -8.05 15.30
N THR A 103 -37.44 -9.13 14.58
CA THR A 103 -37.63 -10.45 15.20
C THR A 103 -36.32 -11.14 15.56
N TYR A 104 -35.19 -10.68 15.02
CA TYR A 104 -33.90 -11.28 15.32
C TYR A 104 -33.47 -10.98 16.75
N PRO A 105 -32.76 -11.93 17.40
CA PRO A 105 -32.21 -11.70 18.71
C PRO A 105 -31.10 -10.64 18.66
N GLU A 106 -30.95 -9.94 19.79
CA GLU A 106 -29.84 -9.03 20.03
C GLU A 106 -28.51 -9.79 19.97
N ARG A 107 -27.49 -9.13 19.41
CA ARG A 107 -26.13 -9.66 19.33
C ARG A 107 -25.15 -8.77 20.09
N ALA A 108 -24.00 -9.35 20.41
CA ALA A 108 -22.89 -8.60 20.99
C ALA A 108 -22.40 -7.51 20.01
N PRO A 109 -22.11 -6.28 20.47
CA PRO A 109 -21.45 -5.28 19.63
C PRO A 109 -20.04 -5.72 19.28
N VAL A 110 -19.66 -5.48 18.02
CA VAL A 110 -18.27 -5.62 17.55
C VAL A 110 -17.63 -4.24 17.53
N VAL A 111 -16.53 -4.10 18.25
CA VAL A 111 -15.90 -2.82 18.57
C VAL A 111 -14.45 -2.84 18.11
N THR A 112 -14.04 -1.87 17.31
CA THR A 112 -12.64 -1.71 16.92
C THR A 112 -12.01 -0.56 17.67
N VAL A 113 -10.75 -0.72 18.06
CA VAL A 113 -9.99 0.34 18.73
C VAL A 113 -9.00 0.94 17.73
N MET A 114 -9.11 2.25 17.51
CA MET A 114 -8.27 3.00 16.57
C MET A 114 -7.61 4.20 17.24
N GLY A 115 -6.57 4.74 16.61
CA GLY A 115 -5.82 5.88 17.12
C GLY A 115 -4.35 5.84 16.74
N HIS A 116 -3.62 6.90 17.07
CA HIS A 116 -2.19 7.05 16.77
C HIS A 116 -1.32 6.01 17.51
N VAL A 117 -0.13 5.75 16.97
CA VAL A 117 0.93 4.98 17.67
C VAL A 117 1.19 5.63 19.04
N ASP A 118 1.50 4.81 20.06
CA ASP A 118 1.78 5.24 21.44
C ASP A 118 0.66 5.98 22.18
N HIS A 119 -0.56 6.06 21.64
CA HIS A 119 -1.73 6.52 22.41
C HIS A 119 -2.29 5.48 23.40
N GLY A 120 -1.65 4.30 23.51
CA GLY A 120 -1.98 3.30 24.52
C GLY A 120 -3.16 2.38 24.16
N LYS A 121 -3.48 2.20 22.87
CA LYS A 121 -4.53 1.27 22.39
C LYS A 121 -4.34 -0.16 22.90
N THR A 122 -3.18 -0.76 22.64
CA THR A 122 -2.86 -2.13 23.06
C THR A 122 -2.88 -2.24 24.58
N LYS A 123 -2.43 -1.21 25.30
CA LYS A 123 -2.49 -1.19 26.77
C LYS A 123 -3.92 -1.13 27.30
N LEU A 124 -4.79 -0.34 26.66
CA LEU A 124 -6.21 -0.26 26.99
C LEU A 124 -6.89 -1.62 26.79
N LEU A 125 -6.63 -2.26 25.64
CA LEU A 125 -7.13 -3.60 25.32
C LEU A 125 -6.59 -4.67 26.27
N ASP A 126 -5.31 -4.59 26.67
CA ASP A 126 -4.71 -5.48 27.66
C ASP A 126 -5.44 -5.42 29.00
N GLN A 127 -5.76 -4.21 29.50
CA GLN A 127 -6.54 -4.06 30.73
C GLN A 127 -7.95 -4.62 30.58
N ILE A 128 -8.63 -4.32 29.48
CA ILE A 128 -9.97 -4.84 29.19
C ILE A 128 -9.97 -6.37 29.16
N ARG A 129 -8.91 -6.98 28.60
CA ARG A 129 -8.74 -8.43 28.51
C ARG A 129 -8.25 -9.08 29.82
N ASN A 130 -7.84 -8.30 30.83
CA ASN A 130 -7.05 -8.78 31.97
C ASN A 130 -5.83 -9.62 31.52
N ALA A 131 -5.21 -9.21 30.40
CA ALA A 131 -4.06 -9.87 29.79
C ALA A 131 -2.87 -8.91 29.71
N ASN A 132 -1.70 -9.43 29.34
CA ASN A 132 -0.47 -8.65 29.22
C ASN A 132 0.22 -8.97 27.88
N VAL A 133 -0.46 -8.67 26.77
CA VAL A 133 -0.03 -8.98 25.41
C VAL A 133 1.15 -8.09 25.00
N VAL A 134 1.20 -6.83 25.45
CA VAL A 134 2.28 -5.86 25.12
C VAL A 134 3.67 -6.39 25.47
N ALA A 135 3.80 -7.24 26.49
CA ALA A 135 5.09 -7.82 26.90
C ALA A 135 5.59 -8.94 25.96
N GLY A 136 4.72 -9.50 25.11
CA GLY A 136 5.03 -10.62 24.21
C GLY A 136 5.27 -10.21 22.75
N GLU A 137 4.84 -9.03 22.33
CA GLU A 137 4.99 -8.56 20.94
C GLU A 137 6.37 -7.93 20.67
N ALA A 138 7.00 -8.34 19.58
CA ALA A 138 8.28 -7.78 19.17
C ALA A 138 8.16 -6.28 18.88
N GLY A 139 9.01 -5.47 19.52
CA GLY A 139 8.98 -4.01 19.40
C GLY A 139 7.89 -3.31 20.20
N GLY A 140 7.07 -4.04 20.99
CA GLY A 140 6.02 -3.45 21.83
C GLY A 140 4.85 -2.83 21.07
N ILE A 141 4.63 -3.26 19.82
CA ILE A 141 3.57 -2.73 18.93
C ILE A 141 2.69 -3.87 18.39
N THR A 142 1.37 -3.61 18.30
CA THR A 142 0.42 -4.49 17.62
C THR A 142 0.69 -4.47 16.11
N GLN A 143 1.03 -5.64 15.52
CA GLN A 143 1.30 -5.80 14.08
C GLN A 143 0.33 -6.76 13.37
N HIS A 144 -0.56 -7.42 14.11
CA HIS A 144 -1.58 -8.35 13.63
C HIS A 144 -2.98 -7.88 14.03
N ILE A 145 -4.02 -8.33 13.32
CA ILE A 145 -5.40 -8.09 13.76
C ILE A 145 -5.78 -9.17 14.76
N GLY A 146 -5.95 -8.77 16.03
CA GLY A 146 -6.49 -9.62 17.08
C GLY A 146 -8.00 -9.45 17.20
N ALA A 147 -8.74 -10.53 17.51
CA ALA A 147 -10.11 -10.40 17.93
C ALA A 147 -10.41 -11.29 19.14
N TYR A 148 -11.11 -10.73 20.12
CA TYR A 148 -11.41 -11.41 21.38
C TYR A 148 -12.72 -10.92 21.98
N GLN A 149 -13.27 -11.68 22.93
CA GLN A 149 -14.55 -11.36 23.55
C GLN A 149 -14.42 -11.15 25.06
N VAL A 150 -15.05 -10.09 25.56
CA VAL A 150 -15.14 -9.79 27.00
C VAL A 150 -16.60 -9.76 27.42
N VAL A 151 -16.89 -10.25 28.62
CA VAL A 151 -18.23 -10.26 29.19
C VAL A 151 -18.31 -9.20 30.29
N ARG A 152 -19.26 -8.29 30.17
CA ARG A 152 -19.60 -7.24 31.14
C ARG A 152 -21.08 -7.34 31.46
N ASP A 153 -21.42 -7.49 32.74
CA ASP A 153 -22.81 -7.60 33.22
C ASP A 153 -23.66 -8.64 32.47
N GLY A 154 -23.04 -9.76 32.08
CA GLY A 154 -23.70 -10.83 31.34
C GLY A 154 -23.87 -10.57 29.84
N ARG A 155 -23.44 -9.41 29.33
CA ARG A 155 -23.42 -9.05 27.91
C ARG A 155 -22.00 -9.20 27.38
N ALA A 156 -21.87 -9.79 26.20
CA ALA A 156 -20.58 -9.93 25.53
C ALA A 156 -20.29 -8.71 24.65
N ILE A 157 -19.02 -8.32 24.56
CA ILE A 157 -18.47 -7.29 23.68
C ILE A 157 -17.31 -7.91 22.94
N THR A 158 -17.32 -7.83 21.61
CA THR A 158 -16.24 -8.36 20.78
C THR A 158 -15.32 -7.24 20.37
N PHE A 159 -14.04 -7.33 20.72
CA PHE A 159 -13.03 -6.35 20.36
C PHE A 159 -12.23 -6.82 19.15
N ILE A 160 -11.97 -5.89 18.22
CA ILE A 160 -10.99 -6.02 17.15
C ILE A 160 -9.84 -5.06 17.45
N ASP A 161 -8.65 -5.61 17.68
CA ASP A 161 -7.41 -4.84 17.81
C ASP A 161 -6.81 -4.60 16.43
N THR A 162 -6.65 -3.33 16.05
CA THR A 162 -6.06 -2.95 14.77
C THR A 162 -4.70 -2.26 14.98
N PRO A 163 -3.68 -2.59 14.17
CA PRO A 163 -2.38 -1.91 14.24
C PRO A 163 -2.48 -0.39 14.06
N GLY A 164 -1.69 0.35 14.85
CA GLY A 164 -1.70 1.82 14.85
C GLY A 164 -0.86 2.49 13.76
N HIS A 165 0.05 1.77 13.13
CA HIS A 165 1.01 2.34 12.19
C HIS A 165 0.40 2.58 10.81
N GLU A 166 0.76 3.70 10.18
CA GLU A 166 0.46 4.06 8.77
C GLU A 166 0.73 2.97 7.70
N ALA A 167 1.60 1.99 7.95
CA ALA A 167 1.80 0.86 7.03
C ALA A 167 0.55 -0.04 6.96
N PHE A 168 -0.34 0.04 7.95
CA PHE A 168 -1.49 -0.84 8.12
C PHE A 168 -2.83 -0.12 7.86
N THR A 169 -2.86 0.91 7.02
CA THR A 169 -4.09 1.61 6.63
C THR A 169 -5.18 0.65 6.14
N ALA A 170 -4.85 -0.33 5.28
CA ALA A 170 -5.79 -1.32 4.80
C ALA A 170 -6.40 -2.17 5.94
N MET A 171 -5.62 -2.50 6.97
CA MET A 171 -6.12 -3.21 8.14
C MET A 171 -7.10 -2.37 8.96
N ARG A 172 -6.86 -1.06 9.09
CA ARG A 172 -7.76 -0.16 9.81
C ARG A 172 -9.07 0.03 9.07
N ALA A 173 -9.03 0.22 7.75
CA ALA A 173 -10.24 0.28 6.92
C ALA A 173 -11.08 -1.00 7.09
N ARG A 174 -10.45 -2.18 7.00
CA ARG A 174 -11.11 -3.47 7.26
C ARG A 174 -11.70 -3.58 8.66
N GLY A 175 -10.97 -3.12 9.67
CA GLY A 175 -11.46 -3.06 11.04
C GLY A 175 -12.73 -2.23 11.13
N ALA A 176 -12.73 -1.01 10.57
CA ALA A 176 -13.90 -0.14 10.55
C ALA A 176 -15.12 -0.82 9.91
N ASP A 177 -14.94 -1.39 8.71
CA ASP A 177 -16.02 -2.02 7.94
C ASP A 177 -16.59 -3.28 8.61
N ALA A 178 -15.82 -3.94 9.47
CA ALA A 178 -16.22 -5.14 10.19
C ALA A 178 -16.92 -4.86 11.52
N THR A 179 -16.97 -3.60 11.96
CA THR A 179 -17.42 -3.21 13.31
C THR A 179 -18.67 -2.38 13.34
N ASP A 180 -19.35 -2.46 14.48
CA ASP A 180 -20.57 -1.72 14.77
C ASP A 180 -20.26 -0.41 15.50
N ILE A 181 -19.13 -0.32 16.20
CA ILE A 181 -18.71 0.85 16.98
C ILE A 181 -17.19 1.01 16.88
N VAL A 182 -16.69 2.24 16.72
CA VAL A 182 -15.25 2.56 16.80
C VAL A 182 -14.93 3.27 18.12
N ILE A 183 -13.96 2.75 18.87
CA ILE A 183 -13.33 3.50 19.97
C ILE A 183 -12.10 4.22 19.43
N LEU A 184 -12.14 5.55 19.42
CA LEU A 184 -11.02 6.40 19.04
C LEU A 184 -10.20 6.77 20.28
N VAL A 185 -8.99 6.23 20.38
CA VAL A 185 -8.07 6.49 21.50
C VAL A 185 -7.16 7.67 21.18
N VAL A 186 -7.27 8.71 22.00
CA VAL A 186 -6.46 9.94 21.86
C VAL A 186 -5.75 10.20 23.18
N ALA A 187 -4.43 10.35 23.16
CA ALA A 187 -3.69 10.64 24.38
C ALA A 187 -3.85 12.11 24.79
N ALA A 188 -4.09 12.37 26.08
CA ALA A 188 -4.33 13.71 26.62
C ALA A 188 -3.08 14.61 26.54
N ASP A 189 -1.89 14.03 26.59
CA ASP A 189 -0.61 14.72 26.49
C ASP A 189 -0.20 15.05 25.05
N ASP A 190 -0.52 14.18 24.09
CA ASP A 190 -0.17 14.36 22.67
C ASP A 190 -1.25 15.15 21.90
N GLY A 191 -2.53 14.82 22.11
CA GLY A 191 -3.65 15.35 21.35
C GLY A 191 -3.88 14.69 19.99
N VAL A 192 -4.56 15.40 19.09
CA VAL A 192 -4.97 14.84 17.79
C VAL A 192 -3.82 14.85 16.78
N MET A 193 -3.27 13.66 16.53
CA MET A 193 -2.18 13.41 15.58
C MET A 193 -2.67 12.99 14.18
N PRO A 194 -1.85 13.05 13.11
CA PRO A 194 -2.26 12.69 11.75
C PRO A 194 -2.95 11.33 11.59
N GLN A 195 -2.45 10.28 12.25
CA GLN A 195 -3.06 8.95 12.20
C GLN A 195 -4.42 8.88 12.94
N THR A 196 -4.66 9.79 13.89
CA THR A 196 -5.97 9.95 14.55
C THR A 196 -6.98 10.51 13.54
N ILE A 197 -6.55 11.45 12.69
CA ILE A 197 -7.36 12.01 11.60
C ILE A 197 -7.70 10.92 10.58
N GLU A 198 -6.72 10.11 10.23
CA GLU A 198 -6.89 8.99 9.31
C GLU A 198 -7.91 7.96 9.87
N ALA A 199 -7.75 7.56 11.14
CA ALA A 199 -8.70 6.70 11.84
C ALA A 199 -10.13 7.29 11.85
N LEU A 200 -10.24 8.59 12.14
CA LEU A 200 -11.51 9.32 12.10
C LEU A 200 -12.16 9.26 10.72
N ASN A 201 -11.36 9.46 9.66
CA ASN A 201 -11.86 9.41 8.29
C ASN A 201 -12.34 8.00 7.90
N HIS A 202 -11.64 6.95 8.34
CA HIS A 202 -12.10 5.56 8.11
C HIS A 202 -13.42 5.28 8.82
N ALA A 203 -13.54 5.65 10.09
CA ALA A 203 -14.77 5.46 10.84
C ALA A 203 -15.96 6.23 10.23
N LYS A 204 -15.73 7.48 9.81
CA LYS A 204 -16.75 8.28 9.10
C LYS A 204 -17.12 7.70 7.74
N ALA A 205 -16.15 7.20 6.98
CA ALA A 205 -16.40 6.56 5.67
C ALA A 205 -17.23 5.28 5.82
N ALA A 206 -16.98 4.51 6.88
CA ALA A 206 -17.75 3.31 7.23
C ALA A 206 -19.12 3.61 7.85
N GLN A 207 -19.43 4.89 8.13
CA GLN A 207 -20.67 5.32 8.81
C GLN A 207 -20.89 4.66 10.18
N VAL A 208 -19.80 4.40 10.90
CA VAL A 208 -19.83 3.72 12.20
C VAL A 208 -19.82 4.75 13.34
N PRO A 209 -20.68 4.61 14.36
CA PRO A 209 -20.66 5.44 15.58
C PRO A 209 -19.28 5.45 16.26
N ILE A 210 -18.87 6.62 16.77
CA ILE A 210 -17.55 6.82 17.36
C ILE A 210 -17.67 7.18 18.83
N VAL A 211 -17.01 6.39 19.69
CA VAL A 211 -16.79 6.69 21.11
C VAL A 211 -15.33 7.11 21.29
N VAL A 212 -15.07 8.21 21.99
CA VAL A 212 -13.70 8.70 22.18
C VAL A 212 -13.21 8.33 23.58
N ALA A 213 -12.06 7.67 23.64
CA ALA A 213 -11.33 7.41 24.88
C ALA A 213 -10.12 8.35 24.98
N ILE A 214 -10.20 9.34 25.84
CA ILE A 214 -9.10 10.28 26.13
C ILE A 214 -8.16 9.62 27.14
N ASN A 215 -7.07 9.03 26.66
CA ASN A 215 -6.17 8.20 27.44
C ASN A 215 -5.01 9.00 28.06
N LYS A 216 -4.26 8.36 28.98
CA LYS A 216 -3.09 8.91 29.68
C LYS A 216 -3.39 10.12 30.57
N ILE A 217 -4.57 10.18 31.18
CA ILE A 217 -4.91 11.25 32.14
C ILE A 217 -4.05 11.21 33.42
N ASP A 218 -3.31 10.13 33.64
CA ASP A 218 -2.36 9.97 34.73
C ASP A 218 -1.07 10.78 34.57
N ARG A 219 -0.81 11.36 33.39
CA ARG A 219 0.38 12.18 33.14
C ARG A 219 0.18 13.62 33.61
N ASP A 220 1.22 14.21 34.20
CA ASP A 220 1.19 15.60 34.68
C ASP A 220 0.88 16.64 33.57
N GLN A 221 1.19 16.31 32.31
CA GLN A 221 0.95 17.15 31.13
C GLN A 221 -0.37 16.83 30.42
N ALA A 222 -1.23 15.99 31.00
CA ALA A 222 -2.50 15.63 30.41
C ALA A 222 -3.44 16.84 30.33
N ASP A 223 -3.97 17.13 29.14
CA ASP A 223 -4.97 18.17 28.93
C ASP A 223 -6.16 17.61 28.12
N PRO A 224 -7.15 17.01 28.79
CA PRO A 224 -8.36 16.48 28.14
C PRO A 224 -9.17 17.56 27.41
N GLN A 225 -9.21 18.78 27.94
CA GLN A 225 -10.00 19.88 27.36
C GLN A 225 -9.44 20.32 26.01
N ARG A 226 -8.11 20.35 25.88
CA ARG A 226 -7.46 20.59 24.58
C ARG A 226 -7.83 19.51 23.56
N VAL A 227 -7.87 18.24 23.96
CA VAL A 227 -8.26 17.13 23.07
C VAL A 227 -9.71 17.26 22.61
N MET A 228 -10.64 17.53 23.54
CA MET A 228 -12.06 17.75 23.22
C MET A 228 -12.23 18.91 22.22
N THR A 229 -11.50 20.01 22.40
CA THR A 229 -11.52 21.16 21.49
C THR A 229 -11.06 20.76 20.09
N GLN A 230 -9.92 20.07 19.97
CA GLN A 230 -9.37 19.62 18.68
C GLN A 230 -10.26 18.62 17.94
N LEU A 231 -11.00 17.78 18.68
CA LEU A 231 -11.95 16.83 18.09
C LEU A 231 -13.25 17.52 17.66
N ALA A 232 -13.73 18.50 18.42
CA ALA A 232 -14.90 19.31 18.06
C ALA A 232 -14.68 20.08 16.75
N GLU A 233 -13.49 20.65 16.54
CA GLU A 233 -13.10 21.28 15.26
C GLU A 233 -13.16 20.33 14.06
N ARG A 234 -13.10 19.02 14.31
CA ARG A 234 -13.14 17.95 13.31
C ARG A 234 -14.52 17.28 13.22
N GLY A 235 -15.52 17.88 13.85
CA GLY A 235 -16.91 17.44 13.81
C GLY A 235 -17.26 16.31 14.77
N LEU A 236 -16.46 16.10 15.83
CA LEU A 236 -16.84 15.25 16.97
C LEU A 236 -17.10 16.15 18.18
N VAL A 237 -18.36 16.54 18.38
CA VAL A 237 -18.73 17.47 19.46
C VAL A 237 -19.08 16.67 20.71
N PRO A 238 -18.46 16.95 21.88
CA PRO A 238 -18.78 16.24 23.13
C PRO A 238 -20.24 16.45 23.57
N GLU A 239 -20.84 15.42 24.18
CA GLU A 239 -22.19 15.52 24.78
C GLU A 239 -22.32 16.66 25.79
N GLN A 240 -21.26 16.91 26.57
CA GLN A 240 -21.23 17.99 27.56
C GLN A 240 -21.37 19.39 26.93
N TRP A 241 -21.07 19.52 25.64
CA TRP A 241 -21.21 20.75 24.86
C TRP A 241 -22.47 20.76 23.99
N GLY A 242 -23.37 19.78 24.18
CA GLY A 242 -24.59 19.61 23.39
C GLY A 242 -24.39 18.86 22.07
N GLY A 243 -23.27 18.15 21.91
CA GLY A 243 -23.02 17.25 20.78
C GLY A 243 -23.57 15.84 20.99
N ASP A 244 -23.16 14.94 20.11
CA ASP A 244 -23.56 13.52 20.04
C ASP A 244 -22.41 12.56 20.33
N THR A 245 -21.17 13.06 20.45
CA THR A 245 -19.99 12.20 20.64
C THR A 245 -19.73 11.97 22.12
N ILE A 246 -19.79 10.71 22.53
CA ILE A 246 -19.40 10.28 23.88
C ILE A 246 -17.88 10.37 24.01
N MET A 247 -17.39 11.16 24.98
CA MET A 247 -15.96 11.30 25.26
C MET A 247 -15.68 10.97 26.72
N ILE A 248 -14.82 9.96 26.95
CA ILE A 248 -14.55 9.39 28.27
C ILE A 248 -13.08 9.51 28.58
N GLU A 249 -12.77 10.06 29.75
CA GLU A 249 -11.41 10.18 30.26
C GLU A 249 -10.96 8.86 30.89
N VAL A 250 -9.84 8.30 30.40
CA VAL A 250 -9.33 6.99 30.82
C VAL A 250 -7.84 7.02 31.15
N SER A 251 -7.43 6.14 32.07
CA SER A 251 -6.02 5.76 32.23
C SER A 251 -5.89 4.26 32.09
N ALA A 252 -5.34 3.82 30.96
CA ALA A 252 -5.00 2.41 30.73
C ALA A 252 -3.90 1.90 31.68
N LEU A 253 -3.12 2.80 32.30
CA LEU A 253 -2.09 2.40 33.25
C LEU A 253 -2.67 2.19 34.66
N GLN A 254 -3.52 3.11 35.11
CA GLN A 254 -4.12 3.07 36.45
C GLN A 254 -5.44 2.29 36.51
N ASN A 255 -5.91 1.77 35.37
CA ASN A 255 -7.21 1.11 35.23
C ASN A 255 -8.37 2.04 35.66
N PHE A 256 -8.32 3.30 35.22
CA PHE A 256 -9.32 4.32 35.53
C PHE A 256 -10.20 4.59 34.30
N GLY A 257 -11.52 4.73 34.49
CA GLY A 257 -12.49 5.07 33.43
C GLY A 257 -12.78 3.96 32.42
N ILE A 258 -12.16 2.78 32.55
CA ILE A 258 -12.35 1.65 31.62
C ILE A 258 -13.75 1.05 31.78
N ASP A 259 -14.23 0.87 33.03
CA ASP A 259 -15.59 0.39 33.27
C ASP A 259 -16.63 1.34 32.66
N ASP A 260 -16.47 2.65 32.87
CA ASP A 260 -17.35 3.67 32.28
C ASP A 260 -17.32 3.63 30.75
N LEU A 261 -16.14 3.40 30.14
CA LEU A 261 -16.00 3.23 28.70
C LEU A 261 -16.80 2.03 28.18
N LEU A 262 -16.70 0.87 28.86
CA LEU A 262 -17.44 -0.33 28.47
C LEU A 262 -18.95 -0.16 28.62
N ASP A 263 -19.39 0.48 29.70
CA ASP A 263 -20.81 0.70 29.98
C ASP A 263 -21.42 1.65 28.92
N ASN A 264 -20.70 2.71 28.52
CA ASN A 264 -21.14 3.60 27.44
C ASN A 264 -21.15 2.93 26.06
N VAL A 265 -20.19 2.05 25.78
CA VAL A 265 -20.19 1.27 24.53
C VAL A 265 -21.43 0.37 24.44
N LEU A 266 -21.87 -0.22 25.56
CA LEU A 266 -23.12 -0.99 25.61
C LEU A 266 -24.35 -0.10 25.39
N VAL A 267 -24.35 1.14 25.92
CA VAL A 267 -25.44 2.10 25.68
C VAL A 267 -25.54 2.48 24.20
N VAL A 268 -24.41 2.74 23.53
CA VAL A 268 -24.39 2.99 22.07
C VAL A 268 -24.90 1.77 21.31
N ALA A 269 -24.49 0.56 21.71
CA ALA A 269 -24.97 -0.68 21.10
C ALA A 269 -26.50 -0.86 21.23
N ASP A 270 -27.08 -0.44 22.35
CA ASP A 270 -28.54 -0.47 22.57
C ASP A 270 -29.28 0.55 21.69
N LEU A 271 -28.70 1.74 21.49
CA LEU A 271 -29.25 2.77 20.60
C LEU A 271 -29.24 2.31 19.14
N GLU A 272 -28.19 1.61 18.71
CA GLU A 272 -28.07 1.05 17.36
C GLU A 272 -28.93 -0.21 17.14
N ASN A 273 -29.55 -0.77 18.19
CA ASN A 273 -30.43 -1.94 18.13
C ASN A 273 -29.81 -3.11 17.33
N LEU A 274 -28.59 -3.50 17.71
CA LEU A 274 -27.79 -4.50 17.00
C LEU A 274 -28.42 -5.91 17.10
N ARG A 275 -28.88 -6.45 15.96
CA ARG A 275 -29.51 -7.78 15.88
C ARG A 275 -28.87 -8.64 14.80
N ALA A 276 -28.94 -9.97 14.96
CA ALA A 276 -28.58 -10.91 13.89
C ALA A 276 -29.34 -12.24 13.97
N PRO A 277 -29.61 -12.87 12.82
CA PRO A 277 -30.21 -14.20 12.81
C PRO A 277 -29.23 -15.25 13.35
N LEU A 278 -29.69 -16.07 14.30
CA LEU A 278 -28.94 -17.25 14.77
C LEU A 278 -29.07 -18.43 13.81
N THR A 279 -30.18 -18.49 13.06
CA THR A 279 -30.47 -19.53 12.07
C THR A 279 -30.09 -19.09 10.67
N GLY A 280 -30.00 -20.03 9.74
CA GLY A 280 -29.56 -19.76 8.37
C GLY A 280 -28.07 -20.02 8.18
N ARG A 281 -27.58 -19.73 6.98
CA ARG A 281 -26.19 -19.99 6.59
C ARG A 281 -25.29 -18.96 7.25
N ALA A 282 -24.18 -19.42 7.82
CA ALA A 282 -23.25 -18.52 8.45
C ALA A 282 -22.53 -17.66 7.40
N GLN A 283 -22.46 -16.36 7.67
CA GLN A 283 -21.78 -15.38 6.85
C GLN A 283 -20.93 -14.48 7.75
N GLY A 284 -19.86 -13.93 7.18
CA GLY A 284 -19.05 -12.96 7.89
C GLY A 284 -17.81 -12.58 7.10
N VAL A 285 -16.78 -12.13 7.82
CA VAL A 285 -15.56 -11.59 7.22
C VAL A 285 -14.32 -12.30 7.77
N VAL A 286 -13.34 -12.52 6.91
CA VAL A 286 -12.01 -12.98 7.30
C VAL A 286 -11.21 -11.79 7.83
N LEU A 287 -10.84 -11.81 9.11
CA LEU A 287 -10.01 -10.78 9.71
C LEU A 287 -8.55 -10.95 9.31
N GLU A 288 -8.04 -12.18 9.42
CA GLU A 288 -6.66 -12.53 9.13
C GLU A 288 -6.53 -14.01 8.76
N ALA A 289 -5.53 -14.37 7.96
CA ALA A 289 -5.25 -15.76 7.64
C ALA A 289 -3.74 -16.02 7.56
N HIS A 290 -3.34 -17.23 7.95
CA HIS A 290 -1.95 -17.69 7.92
C HIS A 290 -1.87 -19.19 7.64
N LEU A 291 -0.64 -19.64 7.34
CA LEU A 291 -0.33 -21.05 7.17
C LEU A 291 0.39 -21.58 8.42
N ASP A 292 -0.22 -22.53 9.12
CA ASP A 292 0.35 -23.16 10.30
C ASP A 292 0.91 -24.57 9.98
N ILE A 293 2.07 -24.86 10.55
CA ILE A 293 2.78 -26.14 10.32
C ILE A 293 2.03 -27.26 11.05
N GLY A 294 1.34 -28.09 10.27
CA GLY A 294 0.60 -29.26 10.76
C GLY A 294 -0.90 -29.02 10.88
N ARG A 295 -1.35 -27.77 11.11
CA ARG A 295 -2.78 -27.44 11.09
C ARG A 295 -3.28 -27.08 9.69
N GLY A 296 -2.39 -26.60 8.81
CA GLY A 296 -2.71 -26.19 7.43
C GLY A 296 -3.11 -24.71 7.39
N SER A 297 -3.98 -24.34 6.44
CA SER A 297 -4.55 -22.99 6.37
C SER A 297 -5.44 -22.72 7.59
N VAL A 298 -5.15 -21.62 8.28
CA VAL A 298 -5.91 -21.13 9.43
C VAL A 298 -6.40 -19.73 9.09
N ALA A 299 -7.70 -19.48 9.23
CA ALA A 299 -8.30 -18.17 9.03
C ALA A 299 -9.03 -17.74 10.31
N THR A 300 -8.68 -16.58 10.85
CA THR A 300 -9.45 -15.90 11.91
C THR A 300 -10.60 -15.17 11.24
N VAL A 301 -11.83 -15.54 11.58
CA VAL A 301 -13.04 -14.98 10.99
C VAL A 301 -13.96 -14.40 12.07
N LEU A 302 -14.73 -13.39 11.70
CA LEU A 302 -15.81 -12.83 12.50
C LEU A 302 -17.14 -13.25 11.88
N VAL A 303 -17.96 -14.00 12.63
CA VAL A 303 -19.31 -14.39 12.19
C VAL A 303 -20.25 -13.19 12.34
N GLN A 304 -20.93 -12.78 11.27
CA GLN A 304 -21.85 -11.63 11.28
C GLN A 304 -23.33 -12.08 11.26
N LYS A 305 -23.65 -13.14 10.51
CA LYS A 305 -25.01 -13.68 10.39
C LYS A 305 -24.97 -15.21 10.47
N GLY A 306 -26.04 -15.81 10.99
CA GLY A 306 -26.14 -17.25 11.14
C GLY A 306 -25.16 -17.82 12.16
N THR A 307 -25.12 -19.14 12.28
CA THR A 307 -24.27 -19.83 13.24
C THR A 307 -23.33 -20.79 12.52
N LEU A 308 -22.02 -20.56 12.63
CA LEU A 308 -20.98 -21.38 12.00
C LEU A 308 -20.73 -22.65 12.82
N LYS A 309 -20.62 -23.81 12.18
CA LYS A 309 -20.44 -25.10 12.85
C LYS A 309 -19.29 -25.90 12.27
N VAL A 310 -18.71 -26.76 13.10
CA VAL A 310 -17.75 -27.76 12.64
C VAL A 310 -18.44 -28.72 11.65
N GLY A 311 -17.83 -28.90 10.49
CA GLY A 311 -18.36 -29.70 9.38
C GLY A 311 -19.02 -28.88 8.27
N ASP A 312 -19.23 -27.57 8.47
CA ASP A 312 -19.83 -26.72 7.44
C ASP A 312 -18.88 -26.57 6.24
N PRO A 313 -19.40 -26.59 4.99
CA PRO A 313 -18.62 -26.25 3.81
C PRO A 313 -18.51 -24.73 3.69
N LEU A 314 -17.34 -24.19 3.98
CA LEU A 314 -17.08 -22.75 3.99
C LEU A 314 -16.34 -22.31 2.73
N VAL A 315 -16.73 -21.15 2.19
CA VAL A 315 -16.06 -20.48 1.08
C VAL A 315 -15.66 -19.09 1.54
N ALA A 316 -14.39 -18.73 1.38
CA ALA A 316 -13.83 -17.42 1.68
C ALA A 316 -12.96 -16.96 0.51
N GLY A 317 -13.46 -16.03 -0.29
CA GLY A 317 -12.80 -15.61 -1.53
C GLY A 317 -12.56 -16.80 -2.47
N SER A 318 -11.29 -17.05 -2.81
CA SER A 318 -10.83 -18.21 -3.60
C SER A 318 -10.53 -19.46 -2.77
N ALA A 319 -10.52 -19.36 -1.44
CA ALA A 319 -10.30 -20.49 -0.55
C ALA A 319 -11.65 -21.17 -0.23
N TRP A 320 -11.66 -22.49 -0.16
CA TRP A 320 -12.86 -23.24 0.24
C TRP A 320 -12.46 -24.50 1.00
N GLY A 321 -13.38 -25.05 1.78
CA GLY A 321 -13.13 -26.33 2.45
C GLY A 321 -14.17 -26.64 3.51
N ARG A 322 -14.04 -27.83 4.11
CA ARG A 322 -14.88 -28.21 5.24
C ARG A 322 -14.23 -27.72 6.53
N VAL A 323 -14.99 -27.04 7.38
CA VAL A 323 -14.55 -26.64 8.72
C VAL A 323 -14.20 -27.89 9.53
N ARG A 324 -12.91 -28.09 9.78
CA ARG A 324 -12.40 -29.23 10.57
C ARG A 324 -12.47 -28.97 12.08
N ALA A 325 -12.19 -27.74 12.46
CA ALA A 325 -12.19 -27.30 13.85
C ALA A 325 -12.46 -25.80 13.91
N LEU A 326 -13.12 -25.38 14.99
CA LEU A 326 -13.27 -23.99 15.39
C LEU A 326 -12.53 -23.81 16.71
N ILE A 327 -11.72 -22.77 16.82
CA ILE A 327 -10.99 -22.42 18.04
C ILE A 327 -11.35 -20.99 18.41
N ASN A 328 -11.77 -20.76 19.65
CA ASN A 328 -12.09 -19.41 20.13
C ASN A 328 -10.83 -18.60 20.45
N ASP A 329 -11.00 -17.34 20.86
CA ASP A 329 -9.96 -16.40 21.25
C ASP A 329 -9.15 -16.83 22.49
N GLN A 330 -9.69 -17.77 23.29
CA GLN A 330 -9.03 -18.37 24.45
C GLN A 330 -8.21 -19.63 24.09
N GLY A 331 -8.23 -20.07 22.83
CA GLY A 331 -7.52 -21.26 22.36
C GLY A 331 -8.27 -22.58 22.60
N GLU A 332 -9.53 -22.51 23.03
CA GLU A 332 -10.38 -23.68 23.27
C GLU A 332 -11.11 -24.11 21.99
N GLN A 333 -11.25 -25.41 21.80
CA GLN A 333 -12.01 -25.95 20.67
C GLN A 333 -13.52 -25.86 20.95
N ILE A 334 -14.23 -25.17 20.07
CA ILE A 334 -15.68 -25.06 20.11
C ILE A 334 -16.32 -25.77 18.91
N LYS A 335 -17.60 -26.12 19.03
CA LYS A 335 -18.35 -26.80 17.95
C LYS A 335 -19.19 -25.85 17.11
N VAL A 336 -19.52 -24.69 17.69
CA VAL A 336 -20.54 -23.77 17.20
C VAL A 336 -20.08 -22.35 17.53
N ALA A 337 -20.17 -21.43 16.57
CA ALA A 337 -19.84 -20.02 16.73
C ALA A 337 -21.05 -19.16 16.27
N PRO A 338 -21.75 -18.50 17.21
CA PRO A 338 -22.87 -17.61 16.88
C PRO A 338 -22.38 -16.26 16.31
N PRO A 339 -23.29 -15.39 15.83
CA PRO A 339 -22.95 -14.03 15.40
C PRO A 339 -22.15 -13.23 16.43
N SER A 340 -21.35 -12.30 15.95
CA SER A 340 -20.38 -11.49 16.70
C SER A 340 -19.26 -12.27 17.39
N THR A 341 -19.11 -13.58 17.13
CA THR A 341 -18.04 -14.38 17.75
C THR A 341 -16.83 -14.48 16.84
N PRO A 342 -15.62 -14.07 17.29
CA PRO A 342 -14.39 -14.29 16.55
C PRO A 342 -13.89 -15.73 16.74
N VAL A 343 -13.58 -16.43 15.65
CA VAL A 343 -13.11 -17.82 15.70
C VAL A 343 -12.05 -18.11 14.64
N GLN A 344 -11.09 -18.97 14.99
CA GLN A 344 -10.15 -19.55 14.05
C GLN A 344 -10.79 -20.77 13.38
N VAL A 345 -10.88 -20.71 12.05
CA VAL A 345 -11.37 -21.76 11.17
C VAL A 345 -10.19 -22.52 10.57
N LEU A 346 -10.23 -23.85 10.70
CA LEU A 346 -9.28 -24.75 10.07
C LEU A 346 -9.95 -25.58 9.00
N GLY A 347 -9.21 -25.91 7.95
CA GLY A 347 -9.64 -26.87 6.91
C GLY A 347 -9.94 -26.27 5.55
N LEU A 348 -9.56 -25.02 5.33
CA LEU A 348 -9.56 -24.41 4.00
C LEU A 348 -8.45 -25.00 3.12
N SER A 349 -8.71 -25.06 1.82
CA SER A 349 -7.79 -25.57 0.80
C SER A 349 -6.56 -24.68 0.63
N ASP A 350 -6.72 -23.38 0.85
CA ASP A 350 -5.70 -22.35 0.67
C ASP A 350 -5.88 -21.25 1.71
N VAL A 351 -4.92 -20.32 1.79
CA VAL A 351 -4.97 -19.16 2.68
C VAL A 351 -5.94 -18.13 2.10
N ALA A 352 -7.02 -17.84 2.85
CA ALA A 352 -8.01 -16.85 2.45
C ALA A 352 -7.42 -15.43 2.46
N GLY A 353 -7.94 -14.52 1.64
CA GLY A 353 -7.56 -13.12 1.69
C GLY A 353 -8.06 -12.45 2.97
N ALA A 354 -7.27 -11.54 3.54
CA ALA A 354 -7.75 -10.67 4.61
C ALA A 354 -8.84 -9.72 4.06
N GLY A 355 -9.98 -9.63 4.74
CA GLY A 355 -11.16 -8.88 4.29
C GLY A 355 -12.10 -9.65 3.36
N ASP A 356 -11.75 -10.88 2.95
CA ASP A 356 -12.66 -11.68 2.14
C ASP A 356 -13.95 -11.97 2.93
N ARG A 357 -15.11 -11.80 2.29
CA ARG A 357 -16.37 -12.28 2.83
C ARG A 357 -16.41 -13.79 2.75
N PHE A 358 -16.82 -14.43 3.84
CA PHE A 358 -17.07 -15.86 3.86
C PHE A 358 -18.56 -16.17 3.93
N VAL A 359 -18.93 -17.28 3.31
CA VAL A 359 -20.29 -17.82 3.32
C VAL A 359 -20.20 -19.34 3.45
N VAL A 360 -21.05 -19.91 4.30
CA VAL A 360 -21.28 -21.35 4.33
C VAL A 360 -22.09 -21.74 3.10
N ALA A 361 -21.52 -22.57 2.23
CA ALA A 361 -22.18 -23.03 1.02
C ALA A 361 -23.26 -24.09 1.31
N PRO A 362 -24.19 -24.34 0.39
CA PRO A 362 -25.16 -25.44 0.53
C PRO A 362 -24.50 -26.83 0.54
N ASN A 363 -23.40 -26.99 -0.20
CA ASN A 363 -22.61 -28.21 -0.25
C ASN A 363 -21.18 -27.91 -0.77
N GLU A 364 -20.25 -28.84 -0.56
CA GLU A 364 -18.85 -28.70 -0.98
C GLU A 364 -18.68 -28.51 -2.50
N LYS A 365 -19.53 -29.13 -3.32
CA LYS A 365 -19.42 -29.03 -4.78
C LYS A 365 -19.70 -27.62 -5.26
N VAL A 366 -20.76 -26.99 -4.72
CA VAL A 366 -21.09 -25.59 -4.99
C VAL A 366 -19.97 -24.69 -4.49
N GLY A 367 -19.50 -24.92 -3.26
CA GLY A 367 -18.42 -24.11 -2.69
C GLY A 367 -17.12 -24.17 -3.51
N SER A 368 -16.70 -25.36 -3.94
CA SER A 368 -15.55 -25.56 -4.81
C SER A 368 -15.71 -24.89 -6.17
N LYS A 369 -16.92 -24.96 -6.77
CA LYS A 369 -17.20 -24.30 -8.05
C LYS A 369 -17.07 -22.79 -7.94
N VAL A 370 -17.67 -22.18 -6.91
CA VAL A 370 -17.62 -20.72 -6.69
C VAL A 370 -16.19 -20.26 -6.44
N ALA A 371 -15.45 -20.95 -5.58
CA ALA A 371 -14.06 -20.65 -5.30
C ALA A 371 -13.17 -20.77 -6.55
N GLY A 372 -13.36 -21.82 -7.37
CA GLY A 372 -12.61 -22.01 -8.61
C GLY A 372 -12.90 -20.95 -9.66
N ILE A 373 -14.14 -20.47 -9.75
CA ILE A 373 -14.49 -19.32 -10.61
C ILE A 373 -13.74 -18.07 -10.11
N ARG A 374 -13.83 -17.74 -8.82
CA ARG A 374 -13.11 -16.58 -8.23
C ARG A 374 -11.60 -16.66 -8.41
N GLU A 375 -11.00 -17.84 -8.25
CA GLU A 375 -9.56 -18.05 -8.47
C GLU A 375 -9.17 -17.79 -9.94
N HIS A 376 -9.97 -18.28 -10.88
CA HIS A 376 -9.74 -18.06 -12.30
C HIS A 376 -9.76 -16.56 -12.64
N TRP A 377 -10.78 -15.84 -12.17
CA TRP A 377 -10.88 -14.39 -12.36
C TRP A 377 -9.72 -13.64 -11.72
N LYS A 378 -9.32 -14.01 -10.50
CA LYS A 378 -8.16 -13.40 -9.82
C LYS A 378 -6.88 -13.57 -10.63
N ARG A 379 -6.69 -14.73 -11.27
CA ARG A 379 -5.55 -15.03 -12.15
C ARG A 379 -5.61 -14.25 -13.46
N VAL A 380 -6.78 -14.11 -14.07
CA VAL A 380 -6.95 -13.28 -15.28
C VAL A 380 -6.71 -11.80 -14.96
N ALA A 381 -7.22 -11.30 -13.82
CA ALA A 381 -7.00 -9.94 -13.38
C ALA A 381 -5.54 -9.64 -13.02
N SER A 382 -4.80 -10.59 -12.43
CA SER A 382 -3.35 -10.43 -12.24
C SER A 382 -2.61 -10.35 -13.58
N LEU A 383 -2.95 -11.24 -14.52
CA LEU A 383 -2.37 -11.22 -15.86
C LEU A 383 -2.72 -9.95 -16.63
N ALA A 384 -3.91 -9.38 -16.45
CA ALA A 384 -4.33 -8.13 -17.08
C ALA A 384 -3.63 -6.90 -16.49
N ARG A 385 -3.31 -6.91 -15.18
CA ARG A 385 -2.50 -5.87 -14.51
C ARG A 385 -1.04 -5.95 -14.92
N ASP A 386 -0.48 -7.15 -15.00
CA ASP A 386 0.88 -7.37 -15.50
C ASP A 386 0.96 -7.06 -17.00
N ALA A 387 -0.09 -7.40 -17.75
CA ALA A 387 -0.25 -6.98 -19.12
C ALA A 387 -0.40 -5.47 -19.24
N HIS A 388 -1.09 -4.74 -18.34
CA HIS A 388 -1.10 -3.26 -18.36
C HIS A 388 0.26 -2.65 -17.98
N ALA A 389 1.02 -3.29 -17.08
CA ALA A 389 2.42 -2.95 -16.86
C ALA A 389 3.29 -3.21 -18.10
N MET A 390 2.85 -4.08 -19.01
CA MET A 390 3.46 -4.34 -20.34
C MET A 390 2.72 -3.70 -21.53
N ALA A 391 1.54 -3.11 -21.33
CA ALA A 391 0.60 -2.59 -22.33
C ALA A 391 0.25 -1.11 -22.11
N GLY A 392 0.97 -0.43 -21.21
CA GLY A 392 1.71 0.74 -21.66
C GLY A 392 2.65 0.25 -22.76
N GLY A 393 2.10 0.05 -23.96
CA GLY A 393 2.79 -0.61 -25.05
C GLY A 393 4.07 0.15 -25.28
N ALA A 394 5.18 -0.42 -24.82
CA ALA A 394 6.48 0.15 -25.07
C ALA A 394 6.64 0.09 -26.58
N LYS A 395 6.37 1.22 -27.24
CA LYS A 395 6.74 1.38 -28.64
C LYS A 395 8.23 1.08 -28.68
N LEU A 396 8.74 0.65 -29.82
CA LEU A 396 10.19 0.59 -30.02
C LEU A 396 10.86 1.92 -29.60
N GLU A 397 10.15 3.05 -29.72
CA GLU A 397 10.51 4.36 -29.17
C GLU A 397 10.62 4.41 -27.63
N ASP A 398 9.69 3.84 -26.86
CA ASP A 398 9.77 3.79 -25.39
C ASP A 398 10.86 2.83 -24.89
N ILE A 399 11.16 1.76 -25.65
CA ILE A 399 12.32 0.90 -25.39
C ILE A 399 13.60 1.68 -25.66
N PHE A 400 13.64 2.48 -26.73
CA PHE A 400 14.77 3.39 -27.00
C PHE A 400 14.89 4.50 -25.94
N ASP A 401 13.78 5.00 -25.39
CA ASP A 401 13.77 6.00 -24.33
C ASP A 401 14.11 5.40 -22.96
N GLN A 402 13.76 4.15 -22.67
CA GLN A 402 14.26 3.38 -21.50
C GLN A 402 15.73 2.99 -21.63
N ILE A 403 16.24 2.81 -22.85
CA ILE A 403 17.68 2.60 -23.09
C ILE A 403 18.45 3.93 -23.02
N LYS A 404 17.81 5.06 -23.37
CA LYS A 404 18.40 6.42 -23.27
C LYS A 404 18.32 7.02 -21.86
N ALA A 405 17.24 6.77 -21.13
CA ALA A 405 17.11 7.04 -19.71
C ALA A 405 17.84 5.92 -18.98
N GLY A 406 19.14 6.12 -18.75
CA GLY A 406 20.06 5.10 -18.22
C GLY A 406 19.41 4.11 -17.24
N GLU A 407 19.68 2.82 -17.44
CA GLU A 407 19.08 1.67 -16.76
C GLU A 407 18.52 2.01 -15.38
N THR A 408 17.19 2.10 -15.25
CA THR A 408 16.56 2.26 -13.93
C THR A 408 16.94 1.05 -13.08
N ALA A 409 17.59 1.29 -11.94
CA ALA A 409 17.99 0.21 -11.06
C ALA A 409 16.73 -0.51 -10.54
N THR A 410 16.68 -1.83 -10.68
CA THR A 410 15.56 -2.64 -10.18
C THR A 410 16.04 -3.47 -9.00
N LEU A 411 15.39 -3.31 -7.86
CA LEU A 411 15.59 -4.16 -6.70
C LEU A 411 14.59 -5.30 -6.77
N ASN A 412 15.06 -6.50 -7.12
CA ASN A 412 14.23 -7.69 -7.14
C ASN A 412 14.05 -8.21 -5.70
N VAL A 413 12.81 -8.40 -5.28
CA VAL A 413 12.50 -8.84 -3.91
C VAL A 413 11.54 -10.03 -3.93
N VAL A 414 11.84 -11.02 -3.09
CA VAL A 414 10.93 -12.11 -2.73
C VAL A 414 10.50 -11.90 -1.28
N ILE A 415 9.18 -11.83 -1.04
CA ILE A 415 8.63 -11.54 0.29
C ILE A 415 7.86 -12.74 0.82
N LYS A 416 8.19 -13.14 2.04
CA LYS A 416 7.42 -14.11 2.83
C LYS A 416 7.02 -13.47 4.15
N ALA A 417 5.73 -13.51 4.48
CA ALA A 417 5.23 -13.07 5.77
C ALA A 417 4.48 -14.22 6.46
N ASP A 418 4.29 -14.12 7.77
CA ASP A 418 3.56 -15.07 8.57
C ASP A 418 2.05 -15.02 8.31
N VAL A 419 1.49 -13.82 8.13
CA VAL A 419 0.07 -13.57 7.88
C VAL A 419 -0.15 -12.82 6.55
N THR A 420 -1.36 -12.94 5.99
CA THR A 420 -1.77 -12.22 4.77
C THR A 420 -1.74 -10.69 4.94
N GLY A 421 -2.16 -10.21 6.11
CA GLY A 421 -2.26 -8.78 6.38
C GLY A 421 -0.91 -8.07 6.37
N SER A 422 0.10 -8.63 7.03
CA SER A 422 1.47 -8.07 7.04
C SER A 422 2.14 -8.15 5.67
N LEU A 423 1.84 -9.16 4.86
CA LEU A 423 2.32 -9.26 3.48
C LEU A 423 1.83 -8.09 2.62
N GLU A 424 0.54 -7.75 2.73
CA GLU A 424 -0.09 -6.64 2.04
C GLU A 424 0.52 -5.31 2.50
N ALA A 425 0.55 -5.07 3.82
CA ALA A 425 1.11 -3.85 4.42
C ALA A 425 2.58 -3.61 4.02
N LEU A 426 3.39 -4.68 4.01
CA LEU A 426 4.78 -4.60 3.59
C LEU A 426 4.89 -4.31 2.09
N THR A 427 4.09 -4.98 1.26
CA THR A 427 4.10 -4.75 -0.19
C THR A 427 3.76 -3.30 -0.52
N ASP A 428 2.70 -2.77 0.08
CA ASP A 428 2.24 -1.40 -0.19
C ASP A 428 3.24 -0.37 0.34
N SER A 429 3.84 -0.62 1.51
CA SER A 429 4.87 0.26 2.06
C SER A 429 6.13 0.29 1.19
N LEU A 430 6.56 -0.86 0.65
CA LEU A 430 7.70 -0.93 -0.26
C LEU A 430 7.40 -0.30 -1.62
N ARG A 431 6.16 -0.41 -2.13
CA ARG A 431 5.74 0.31 -3.35
C ARG A 431 5.80 1.82 -3.18
N ARG A 432 5.46 2.33 -2.00
CA ARG A 432 5.56 3.78 -1.69
C ARG A 432 7.00 4.30 -1.69
N LEU A 433 8.00 3.43 -1.57
CA LEU A 433 9.42 3.81 -1.66
C LEU A 433 9.93 3.94 -3.10
N GLU A 434 9.15 3.51 -4.10
CA GLU A 434 9.56 3.56 -5.50
C GLU A 434 9.87 5.00 -5.95
N ARG A 435 10.99 5.16 -6.65
CA ARG A 435 11.44 6.42 -7.24
C ARG A 435 11.58 6.24 -8.77
N PRO A 436 11.59 7.32 -9.55
CA PRO A 436 11.84 7.21 -11.00
C PRO A 436 13.14 6.47 -11.33
N ASP A 437 14.17 6.66 -10.48
CA ASP A 437 15.51 6.12 -10.66
C ASP A 437 15.68 4.68 -10.11
N VAL A 438 14.83 4.25 -9.17
CA VAL A 438 14.90 2.92 -8.54
C VAL A 438 13.52 2.33 -8.33
N LYS A 439 13.27 1.15 -8.90
CA LYS A 439 12.00 0.43 -8.79
C LYS A 439 12.14 -0.84 -7.95
N VAL A 440 11.08 -1.21 -7.23
CA VAL A 440 11.00 -2.47 -6.49
C VAL A 440 10.21 -3.47 -7.31
N ALA A 441 10.84 -4.58 -7.70
CA ALA A 441 10.21 -5.65 -8.47
C ALA A 441 9.89 -6.84 -7.55
N PHE A 442 8.59 -7.07 -7.31
CA PHE A 442 8.12 -8.18 -6.49
C PHE A 442 8.05 -9.47 -7.34
N ILE A 443 9.08 -10.30 -7.26
CA ILE A 443 9.15 -11.57 -8.02
C ILE A 443 8.17 -12.58 -7.46
N HIS A 444 8.08 -12.67 -6.13
CA HIS A 444 7.14 -13.55 -5.45
C HIS A 444 6.73 -12.98 -4.09
N ARG A 445 5.47 -13.21 -3.73
CA ARG A 445 4.87 -12.80 -2.47
C ARG A 445 4.06 -13.97 -1.96
N GLY A 446 4.30 -14.39 -0.73
CA GLY A 446 3.59 -15.53 -0.15
C GLY A 446 3.48 -15.47 1.36
N VAL A 447 2.55 -16.26 1.88
CA VAL A 447 2.35 -16.44 3.31
C VAL A 447 2.94 -17.78 3.76
N GLY A 448 3.57 -17.80 4.94
CA GLY A 448 4.20 -18.97 5.53
C GLY A 448 5.73 -18.97 5.44
N GLY A 449 6.34 -20.02 6.00
CA GLY A 449 7.79 -20.16 6.09
C GLY A 449 8.50 -20.16 4.73
N ILE A 450 9.79 -19.83 4.76
CA ILE A 450 10.63 -19.78 3.56
C ILE A 450 11.01 -21.20 3.13
N THR A 451 10.68 -21.54 1.89
CA THR A 451 10.86 -22.88 1.30
C THR A 451 12.05 -22.94 0.35
N LYS A 452 12.44 -24.14 -0.08
CA LYS A 452 13.50 -24.34 -1.09
C LYS A 452 13.19 -23.66 -2.43
N SER A 453 11.94 -23.74 -2.89
CA SER A 453 11.53 -23.13 -4.15
C SER A 453 11.65 -21.61 -4.12
N ASP A 454 11.45 -20.98 -2.96
CA ASP A 454 11.62 -19.53 -2.82
C ASP A 454 13.10 -19.13 -2.98
N ILE A 455 14.02 -19.97 -2.51
CA ILE A 455 15.47 -19.75 -2.63
C ILE A 455 15.94 -19.98 -4.06
N GLU A 456 15.46 -21.03 -4.72
CA GLU A 456 15.78 -21.29 -6.12
C GLU A 456 15.30 -20.16 -7.03
N LEU A 457 14.11 -19.63 -6.75
CA LEU A 457 13.56 -18.47 -7.46
C LEU A 457 14.40 -17.21 -7.20
N ALA A 458 14.75 -16.95 -5.93
CA ALA A 458 15.61 -15.83 -5.56
C ALA A 458 17.00 -15.91 -6.21
N ALA A 459 17.60 -17.10 -6.27
CA ALA A 459 18.89 -17.33 -6.93
C ALA A 459 18.82 -17.09 -8.44
N THR A 460 17.73 -17.52 -9.09
CA THR A 460 17.56 -17.37 -10.54
C THR A 460 17.29 -15.92 -10.94
N SER A 461 16.54 -15.19 -10.12
CA SER A 461 16.14 -13.79 -10.39
C SER A 461 17.07 -12.76 -9.73
N ASN A 462 18.15 -13.19 -9.07
CA ASN A 462 19.03 -12.34 -8.25
C ASN A 462 18.25 -11.43 -7.29
N ALA A 463 17.27 -12.01 -6.60
CA ALA A 463 16.36 -11.30 -5.71
C ALA A 463 16.77 -11.43 -4.24
N THR A 464 16.64 -10.36 -3.48
CA THR A 464 16.80 -10.39 -2.02
C THR A 464 15.57 -11.02 -1.39
N LEU A 465 15.78 -11.99 -0.49
CA LEU A 465 14.68 -12.68 0.18
C LEU A 465 14.40 -12.03 1.54
N ILE A 466 13.19 -11.51 1.72
CA ILE A 466 12.72 -10.86 2.94
C ILE A 466 11.71 -11.77 3.64
N GLY A 467 12.05 -12.21 4.84
CA GLY A 467 11.16 -12.92 5.76
C GLY A 467 10.64 -11.99 6.84
N PHE A 468 9.32 -11.78 6.91
CA PHE A 468 8.66 -11.02 7.96
C PHE A 468 7.97 -11.96 8.95
N ASN A 469 8.45 -12.00 10.19
CA ASN A 469 8.02 -12.93 11.25
C ASN A 469 8.04 -14.42 10.85
N VAL A 470 8.82 -14.78 9.83
CA VAL A 470 9.00 -16.15 9.34
C VAL A 470 10.47 -16.53 9.36
N ARG A 471 10.72 -17.83 9.51
CA ARG A 471 12.06 -18.39 9.52
C ARG A 471 12.22 -19.40 8.38
N PRO A 472 13.40 -19.47 7.75
CA PRO A 472 13.69 -20.51 6.77
C PRO A 472 13.84 -21.86 7.45
N ASP A 473 13.35 -22.90 6.79
CA ASP A 473 13.58 -24.27 7.22
C ASP A 473 15.08 -24.64 7.14
N ARG A 474 15.48 -25.73 7.80
CA ARG A 474 16.89 -26.15 7.87
C ARG A 474 17.48 -26.43 6.48
N ASN A 475 16.69 -26.97 5.56
CA ASN A 475 17.17 -27.31 4.23
C ASN A 475 17.25 -26.08 3.32
N ALA A 476 16.32 -25.16 3.47
CA ALA A 476 16.27 -23.85 2.84
C ALA A 476 17.53 -23.06 3.24
N ARG A 477 17.82 -22.96 4.55
CA ARG A 477 19.05 -22.27 5.01
C ARG A 477 20.33 -22.84 4.39
N ALA A 478 20.47 -24.16 4.35
CA ALA A 478 21.63 -24.82 3.73
C ALA A 478 21.74 -24.53 2.22
N LEU A 479 20.60 -24.46 1.52
CA LEU A 479 20.57 -24.13 0.10
C LEU A 479 20.92 -22.65 -0.16
N ALA A 480 20.45 -21.74 0.69
CA ALA A 480 20.77 -20.32 0.59
C ALA A 480 22.26 -20.06 0.76
N GLU A 481 22.92 -20.73 1.71
CA GLU A 481 24.37 -20.64 1.90
C GLU A 481 25.14 -21.18 0.68
N LEU A 482 24.66 -22.28 0.08
CA LEU A 482 25.27 -22.87 -1.12
C LEU A 482 25.14 -21.96 -2.34
N GLN A 483 23.97 -21.38 -2.55
CA GLN A 483 23.66 -20.51 -3.69
C GLN A 483 23.99 -19.04 -3.46
N LYS A 484 24.47 -18.68 -2.26
CA LYS A 484 24.77 -17.32 -1.82
C LYS A 484 23.59 -16.36 -1.94
N VAL A 485 22.38 -16.84 -1.66
CA VAL A 485 21.18 -16.01 -1.62
C VAL A 485 21.12 -15.29 -0.28
N GLU A 486 20.93 -13.96 -0.32
CA GLU A 486 20.76 -13.15 0.89
C GLU A 486 19.35 -13.32 1.45
N ILE A 487 19.26 -13.78 2.71
CA ILE A 487 18.01 -13.87 3.46
C ILE A 487 18.06 -12.86 4.60
N ARG A 488 17.11 -11.93 4.63
CA ARG A 488 16.92 -10.99 5.73
C ARG A 488 15.62 -11.28 6.45
N ASN A 489 15.70 -11.56 7.74
CA ASN A 489 14.53 -11.81 8.58
C ASN A 489 14.27 -10.61 9.49
N TYR A 490 13.03 -10.19 9.58
CA TYR A 490 12.61 -9.05 10.39
C TYR A 490 11.37 -9.42 11.21
N GLU A 491 11.26 -8.79 12.37
CA GLU A 491 10.09 -8.89 13.26
C GLU A 491 9.35 -7.55 13.37
N ILE A 492 9.96 -6.46 12.90
CA ILE A 492 9.42 -5.09 12.97
C ILE A 492 9.41 -4.48 11.58
N ILE A 493 8.25 -4.00 11.13
CA ILE A 493 8.05 -3.53 9.74
C ILE A 493 8.97 -2.34 9.38
N TYR A 494 9.25 -1.45 10.33
CA TYR A 494 10.13 -0.29 10.13
C TYR A 494 11.55 -0.66 9.72
N GLN A 495 12.11 -1.71 10.34
CA GLN A 495 13.47 -2.16 10.03
C GLN A 495 13.56 -2.63 8.58
N VAL A 496 12.50 -3.26 8.07
CA VAL A 496 12.44 -3.71 6.67
C VAL A 496 12.42 -2.51 5.74
N ILE A 497 11.57 -1.53 6.02
CA ILE A 497 11.41 -0.32 5.20
C ILE A 497 12.73 0.45 5.15
N GLU A 498 13.39 0.65 6.30
CA GLU A 498 14.67 1.34 6.41
C GLU A 498 15.79 0.60 5.66
N ASP A 499 15.92 -0.72 5.87
CA ASP A 499 16.95 -1.51 5.22
C ASP A 499 16.76 -1.59 3.70
N VAL A 500 15.52 -1.69 3.23
CA VAL A 500 15.22 -1.68 1.79
C VAL A 500 15.47 -0.29 1.22
N GLN A 501 15.10 0.78 1.92
CA GLN A 501 15.41 2.15 1.50
C GLN A 501 16.92 2.36 1.39
N ASN A 502 17.70 1.89 2.37
CA ASN A 502 19.17 1.94 2.33
C ASN A 502 19.75 1.10 1.17
N ALA A 503 19.18 -0.07 0.90
CA ALA A 503 19.58 -0.89 -0.25
C ALA A 503 19.28 -0.19 -1.59
N MET A 504 18.12 0.48 -1.71
CA MET A 504 17.76 1.28 -2.88
C MET A 504 18.70 2.47 -3.07
N LEU A 505 19.11 3.15 -1.99
CA LEU A 505 20.10 4.23 -2.05
C LEU A 505 21.48 3.71 -2.47
N GLY A 506 21.89 2.52 -2.02
CA GLY A 506 23.15 1.89 -2.42
C GLY A 506 23.20 1.49 -3.90
N LEU A 507 22.06 1.32 -4.57
CA LEU A 507 21.97 1.06 -6.00
C LEU A 507 22.06 2.32 -6.87
N LEU A 508 21.93 3.51 -6.28
CA LEU A 508 22.03 4.75 -7.02
C LEU A 508 23.49 5.05 -7.38
N ALA A 509 23.72 5.33 -8.66
CA ALA A 509 25.01 5.85 -9.09
C ALA A 509 25.29 7.20 -8.39
N PRO A 510 26.53 7.42 -7.91
CA PRO A 510 26.90 8.69 -7.30
C PRO A 510 26.79 9.85 -8.30
N VAL A 511 26.43 11.04 -7.81
CA VAL A 511 26.40 12.24 -8.65
C VAL A 511 27.75 12.92 -8.56
N TYR A 512 28.29 13.28 -9.72
CA TYR A 512 29.52 14.06 -9.80
C TYR A 512 29.17 15.55 -9.79
N GLU A 513 29.64 16.26 -8.77
CA GLU A 513 29.57 17.73 -8.72
C GLU A 513 30.88 18.31 -9.25
N GLU A 514 30.77 19.30 -10.14
CA GLU A 514 31.92 20.03 -10.64
C GLU A 514 32.37 21.07 -9.61
N ILE A 515 33.55 20.87 -9.00
CA ILE A 515 34.16 21.84 -8.09
C ILE A 515 35.26 22.58 -8.83
N VAL A 516 35.15 23.91 -8.91
CA VAL A 516 36.19 24.76 -9.49
C VAL A 516 37.44 24.72 -8.61
N THR A 517 38.57 24.32 -9.19
CA THR A 517 39.86 24.15 -8.48
C THR A 517 40.76 25.38 -8.59
N GLY A 518 40.57 26.20 -9.63
CA GLY A 518 41.27 27.48 -9.80
C GLY A 518 41.02 28.13 -11.16
N ASP A 519 41.36 29.40 -11.26
CA ASP A 519 41.19 30.23 -12.46
C ASP A 519 42.49 30.94 -12.82
N ALA A 520 42.80 31.01 -14.11
CA ALA A 520 43.94 31.77 -14.61
C ALA A 520 43.59 32.63 -15.82
N GLU A 521 44.12 33.84 -15.83
CA GLU A 521 43.92 34.81 -16.90
C GLU A 521 45.08 34.74 -17.89
N VAL A 522 44.75 34.65 -19.18
CA VAL A 522 45.72 34.65 -20.28
C VAL A 522 46.25 36.08 -20.49
N ARG A 523 47.55 36.30 -20.26
CA ARG A 523 48.19 37.60 -20.48
C ARG A 523 48.91 37.68 -21.80
N GLU A 524 49.71 36.67 -22.11
CA GLU A 524 50.54 36.62 -23.31
C GLU A 524 50.42 35.25 -23.99
N ILE A 525 50.75 35.19 -25.28
CA ILE A 525 50.64 33.95 -26.04
C ILE A 525 51.99 33.68 -26.70
N PHE A 526 52.55 32.52 -26.39
CA PHE A 526 53.83 32.07 -26.90
C PHE A 526 53.61 30.98 -27.94
N SER A 527 54.40 30.98 -29.01
CA SER A 527 54.41 29.88 -29.98
C SER A 527 55.66 29.04 -29.75
N VAL A 528 55.48 27.79 -29.33
CA VAL A 528 56.58 26.88 -29.02
C VAL A 528 56.69 25.80 -30.11
N PRO A 529 57.87 25.66 -30.76
CA PRO A 529 58.08 24.63 -31.78
C PRO A 529 57.81 23.23 -31.21
N ARG A 530 57.02 22.41 -31.93
CA ARG A 530 56.57 21.04 -31.57
C ARG A 530 55.47 20.92 -30.49
N VAL A 531 55.14 21.97 -29.75
CA VAL A 531 54.11 21.93 -28.68
C VAL A 531 52.86 22.74 -29.04
N GLY A 532 52.97 23.76 -29.90
CA GLY A 532 51.85 24.59 -30.32
C GLY A 532 51.82 25.96 -29.62
N ARG A 533 50.65 26.62 -29.59
CA ARG A 533 50.46 27.90 -28.88
C ARG A 533 50.26 27.62 -27.39
N VAL A 534 51.06 28.27 -26.55
CA VAL A 534 51.03 28.17 -25.09
C VAL A 534 50.54 29.50 -24.54
N ALA A 535 49.55 29.46 -23.65
CA ALA A 535 49.05 30.64 -22.96
C ALA A 535 49.97 30.95 -21.78
N GLY A 536 50.59 32.12 -21.78
CA GLY A 536 51.22 32.70 -20.60
C GLY A 536 50.15 33.29 -19.70
N CYS A 537 49.89 32.63 -18.58
CA CYS A 537 48.79 32.91 -17.69
C CYS A 537 49.25 33.32 -16.30
N MET A 538 48.43 34.12 -15.63
CA MET A 538 48.54 34.38 -14.19
C MET A 538 47.40 33.65 -13.48
N VAL A 539 47.73 32.82 -12.48
CA VAL A 539 46.70 32.18 -11.65
C VAL A 539 46.11 33.21 -10.71
N LEU A 540 44.80 33.46 -10.83
CA LEU A 540 44.08 34.45 -10.02
C LEU A 540 43.67 33.84 -8.68
N ASN A 541 42.96 32.71 -8.68
CA ASN A 541 42.59 31.98 -7.48
C ASN A 541 42.78 30.47 -7.64
N GLY A 542 42.86 29.78 -6.50
CA GLY A 542 42.99 28.33 -6.44
C GLY A 542 44.34 27.80 -6.90
N THR A 543 44.34 26.56 -7.40
CA THR A 543 45.54 25.86 -7.86
C THR A 543 45.26 25.17 -9.19
N ILE A 544 46.13 25.38 -10.17
CA ILE A 544 46.03 24.77 -11.49
C ILE A 544 46.94 23.56 -11.55
N GLY A 545 46.35 22.38 -11.76
CA GLY A 545 47.05 21.11 -11.93
C GLY A 545 47.29 20.76 -13.40
N ARG A 546 48.40 20.08 -13.68
CA ARG A 546 48.64 19.48 -15.00
C ARG A 546 47.69 18.28 -15.21
N GLY A 547 46.99 18.23 -16.34
CA GLY A 547 45.99 17.20 -16.62
C GLY A 547 44.61 17.47 -16.02
N SER A 548 44.41 18.60 -15.33
CA SER A 548 43.09 19.01 -14.86
C SER A 548 42.16 19.35 -16.04
N LYS A 549 40.87 19.07 -15.86
CA LYS A 549 39.83 19.48 -16.81
C LYS A 549 39.63 20.99 -16.72
N VAL A 550 39.43 21.62 -17.87
CA VAL A 550 39.31 23.06 -18.01
C VAL A 550 38.13 23.49 -18.85
N ARG A 551 37.58 24.63 -18.48
CA ARG A 551 36.68 25.46 -19.26
C ARG A 551 37.44 26.71 -19.67
N PHE A 552 37.38 27.03 -20.95
CA PHE A 552 37.96 28.26 -21.47
C PHE A 552 36.82 29.27 -21.69
N LEU A 553 36.93 30.43 -21.05
CA LEU A 553 35.91 31.46 -21.03
C LEU A 553 36.43 32.73 -21.72
N ARG A 554 35.56 33.33 -22.54
CA ARG A 554 35.78 34.64 -23.17
C ARG A 554 34.54 35.49 -22.90
N ASP A 555 34.73 36.67 -22.30
CA ASP A 555 33.63 37.57 -21.89
C ASP A 555 32.52 36.87 -21.09
N GLY A 556 32.91 35.91 -20.21
CA GLY A 556 31.98 35.13 -19.38
C GLY A 556 31.27 33.97 -20.09
N THR A 557 31.52 33.74 -21.38
CA THR A 557 30.94 32.62 -22.14
C THR A 557 31.95 31.49 -22.30
N ILE A 558 31.53 30.24 -22.03
CA ILE A 558 32.36 29.05 -22.25
C ILE A 558 32.48 28.80 -23.76
N ILE A 559 33.68 28.96 -24.30
CA ILE A 559 33.95 28.74 -25.73
C ILE A 559 34.58 27.37 -26.01
N TRP A 560 35.20 26.74 -25.00
CA TRP A 560 35.83 25.45 -25.15
C TRP A 560 35.93 24.69 -23.83
N LYS A 561 35.90 23.35 -23.89
CA LYS A 561 36.15 22.44 -22.77
C LYS A 561 37.21 21.42 -23.18
N GLY A 562 38.14 21.10 -22.29
CA GLY A 562 39.12 20.05 -22.51
C GLY A 562 40.07 19.90 -21.32
N GLU A 563 41.33 19.59 -21.57
CA GLU A 563 42.32 19.30 -20.52
C GLU A 563 43.63 20.06 -20.74
N ILE A 564 44.37 20.30 -19.65
CA ILE A 564 45.71 20.89 -19.69
C ILE A 564 46.72 19.84 -20.13
N SER A 565 47.28 20.00 -21.33
CA SER A 565 48.29 19.10 -21.89
C SER A 565 49.67 19.30 -21.27
N SER A 566 50.02 20.54 -20.96
CA SER A 566 51.31 20.89 -20.35
C SER A 566 51.19 22.10 -19.42
N LEU A 567 51.97 22.08 -18.34
CA LEU A 567 52.03 23.15 -17.36
C LEU A 567 53.48 23.44 -17.02
N ARG A 568 53.92 24.67 -17.25
CA ARG A 568 55.31 25.10 -17.08
C ARG A 568 55.40 26.35 -16.24
N ARG A 569 56.45 26.48 -15.45
CA ARG A 569 56.82 27.73 -14.79
C ARG A 569 58.22 28.11 -15.21
N GLY A 570 58.35 29.21 -15.96
CA GLY A 570 59.60 29.56 -16.62
C GLY A 570 60.02 28.47 -17.63
N LYS A 571 61.09 27.74 -17.34
CA LYS A 571 61.61 26.65 -18.19
C LYS A 571 61.30 25.24 -17.66
N ASP A 572 60.76 25.13 -16.46
CA ASP A 572 60.57 23.85 -15.77
C ASP A 572 59.12 23.36 -15.90
N ASP A 573 58.95 22.06 -16.17
CA ASP A 573 57.66 21.39 -16.15
C ASP A 573 57.23 21.16 -14.69
N VAL A 574 56.07 21.72 -14.30
CA VAL A 574 55.56 21.68 -12.93
C VAL A 574 54.26 20.89 -12.86
N ARG A 575 53.98 20.29 -11.70
CA ARG A 575 52.74 19.51 -11.48
C ARG A 575 51.55 20.39 -11.17
N GLU A 576 51.76 21.45 -10.41
CA GLU A 576 50.73 22.39 -10.00
C GLU A 576 51.29 23.80 -9.85
N VAL A 577 50.42 24.81 -10.00
CA VAL A 577 50.75 26.23 -9.80
C VAL A 577 49.65 26.88 -8.98
N HIS A 578 50.05 27.52 -7.88
CA HIS A 578 49.13 28.21 -6.97
C HIS A 578 48.86 29.65 -7.41
N ALA A 579 47.77 30.22 -6.88
CA ALA A 579 47.38 31.62 -7.04
C ALA A 579 48.54 32.61 -6.81
N GLY A 580 48.60 33.64 -7.64
CA GLY A 580 49.63 34.69 -7.60
C GLY A 580 50.93 34.37 -8.34
N PHE A 581 51.05 33.19 -8.95
CA PHE A 581 52.21 32.83 -9.76
C PHE A 581 51.88 32.75 -11.25
N GLU A 582 52.87 33.12 -12.08
CA GLU A 582 52.80 32.99 -13.53
C GLU A 582 53.13 31.58 -13.99
N CYS A 583 52.41 31.09 -15.00
CA CYS A 583 52.63 29.80 -15.61
C CYS A 583 52.34 29.82 -17.12
N GLY A 584 52.97 28.91 -17.85
CA GLY A 584 52.63 28.59 -19.23
C GLY A 584 51.69 27.37 -19.25
N ILE A 585 50.49 27.55 -19.77
CA ILE A 585 49.48 26.51 -19.91
C ILE A 585 49.35 26.14 -21.40
N GLY A 586 49.60 24.87 -21.72
CA GLY A 586 49.27 24.28 -23.01
C GLY A 586 47.94 23.53 -22.92
N LEU A 587 47.04 23.78 -23.86
CA LEU A 587 45.76 23.06 -24.01
C LEU A 587 45.92 21.92 -25.02
N SER A 588 45.11 20.87 -24.94
CA SER A 588 45.26 19.68 -25.81
C SER A 588 44.99 19.98 -27.28
N ASP A 589 43.84 20.61 -27.60
CA ASP A 589 43.35 20.73 -28.99
C ASP A 589 42.78 22.13 -29.30
N PHE A 590 43.13 23.14 -28.51
CA PHE A 590 42.65 24.51 -28.66
C PHE A 590 43.78 25.50 -28.96
N GLN A 591 43.65 26.27 -30.06
CA GLN A 591 44.69 27.19 -30.52
C GLN A 591 44.23 28.66 -30.72
N ASP A 592 42.94 28.97 -30.57
CA ASP A 592 42.42 30.35 -30.61
C ASP A 592 42.51 31.05 -29.25
N LEU A 593 43.74 31.17 -28.75
CA LEU A 593 44.04 31.91 -27.52
C LEU A 593 44.03 33.42 -27.81
N ARG A 594 43.42 34.22 -26.92
CA ARG A 594 43.52 35.69 -26.90
C ARG A 594 43.92 36.15 -25.50
N SER A 595 44.59 37.31 -25.46
CA SER A 595 44.89 37.98 -24.18
C SER A 595 43.59 38.48 -23.56
N GLY A 596 43.42 38.30 -22.25
CA GLY A 596 42.20 38.61 -21.50
C GLY A 596 41.21 37.44 -21.34
N ASP A 597 41.47 36.28 -21.95
CA ASP A 597 40.64 35.08 -21.77
C ASP A 597 40.90 34.42 -20.39
N ILE A 598 39.91 33.71 -19.85
CA ILE A 598 40.00 33.03 -18.54
C ILE A 598 39.98 31.51 -18.73
N ILE A 599 40.92 30.82 -18.09
CA ILE A 599 41.01 29.36 -18.01
C ILE A 599 40.56 28.95 -16.62
N GLU A 600 39.39 28.34 -16.52
CA GLU A 600 38.83 27.81 -15.28
C GLU A 600 39.07 26.29 -15.22
N THR A 601 39.75 25.83 -14.18
CA THR A 601 39.98 24.41 -13.89
C THR A 601 38.90 23.89 -12.95
N PHE A 602 38.41 22.68 -13.21
CA PHE A 602 37.42 22.03 -12.35
C PHE A 602 37.74 20.55 -12.19
N ASP A 603 37.32 19.99 -11.07
CA ASP A 603 37.40 18.56 -10.78
C ASP A 603 36.01 17.99 -10.51
N LEU A 604 35.84 16.70 -10.76
CA LEU A 604 34.58 16.00 -10.54
C LEU A 604 34.64 15.32 -9.18
N ARG A 605 33.99 15.89 -8.17
CA ARG A 605 33.90 15.27 -6.86
C ARG A 605 32.66 14.36 -6.80
N GLU A 606 32.87 13.15 -6.35
CA GLU A 606 31.80 12.20 -6.06
C GLU A 606 31.02 12.68 -4.83
N VAL A 607 29.74 12.96 -5.01
CA VAL A 607 28.81 13.29 -3.92
C VAL A 607 27.76 12.17 -3.86
N PRO A 608 27.62 11.49 -2.71
CA PRO A 608 26.58 10.48 -2.54
C PRO A 608 25.20 11.13 -2.66
N ARG A 609 24.31 10.52 -3.44
CA ARG A 609 22.90 10.93 -3.53
C ARG A 609 22.18 10.56 -2.22
N SER A 610 21.54 11.54 -1.60
CA SER A 610 20.69 11.38 -0.40
C SER A 610 19.24 11.08 -0.76
#